data_AF-A0A943UZG1-F1
#
_entry.id   AF-A0A943UZG1-F1
#
_cell.length_a   1.000
_cell.length_b   1.000
_cell.length_c   1.000
_cell.angle_alpha   90.00
_cell.angle_beta   90.00
_cell.angle_gamma   90.00
#
_symmetry.space_group_name_H-M   'P 1'
#
loop_
_entity.id
_entity.type
_entity.pdbx_description
1 polymer ?
#
loop_
_entity_poly.entity_id
_entity_poly.type
_entity_poly.pdbx_seq_one_letter_code
_entity_poly.pdbx_strand_id
1 'polypeptide(L)'
;MQRIYIEPSDARRSTTPDDGTPNEQNPDGIAPRARRRDKAKRDSRKLGMFCIQLAFLAGVCYVGNAVSASLPIAIPGNICSMAILLVLLISGIIAEEKIALISNFLLKYMPFFFIPAGVTILTSLPLIEGRIPQFLLVCLLTTVIVFLATSITVVLVTRLQKYVHAKRAGRDARLAAVFTLKGDPRVAQDTPADTTREGA
;
A
#
# COMPACT_ATOMS: atom_id res chain seq x y z
N MET A 1 16.39 -13.12 30.03
CA MET A 1 17.52 -12.54 29.26
C MET A 1 16.98 -11.44 28.38
N GLN A 2 17.17 -10.19 28.80
CA GLN A 2 16.63 -8.98 28.18
C GLN A 2 17.84 -8.08 27.90
N ARG A 3 18.30 -8.03 26.65
CA ARG A 3 19.47 -7.24 26.24
C ARG A 3 19.01 -5.85 25.80
N ILE A 4 19.40 -4.89 26.62
CA ILE A 4 19.35 -3.46 26.40
C ILE A 4 20.29 -3.13 25.22
N TYR A 5 19.76 -2.53 24.16
CA TYR A 5 20.56 -1.98 23.06
C TYR A 5 20.98 -0.55 23.46
N ILE A 6 22.23 -0.40 23.87
CA ILE A 6 22.88 0.90 24.02
C ILE A 6 23.44 1.26 22.64
N GLU A 7 22.90 2.32 22.03
CA GLU A 7 23.47 2.97 20.85
C GLU A 7 24.79 3.66 21.25
N PRO A 8 25.92 3.39 20.58
CA PRO A 8 27.16 4.12 20.81
C PRO A 8 27.08 5.50 20.14
N SER A 9 27.10 6.53 20.98
CA SER A 9 27.34 7.92 20.63
C SER A 9 28.74 8.08 20.04
N ASP A 10 28.86 7.93 18.71
CA ASP A 10 30.08 8.18 17.95
C ASP A 10 30.45 9.66 17.93
N ALA A 11 31.30 10.02 18.90
CA ALA A 11 32.07 11.22 18.92
C ALA A 11 33.48 10.94 18.40
N ARG A 12 33.77 11.27 17.13
CA ARG A 12 34.91 12.14 16.79
C ARG A 12 35.07 12.44 15.28
N ARG A 13 35.06 13.75 15.02
CA ARG A 13 36.11 14.51 14.32
C ARG A 13 35.98 14.63 12.78
N SER A 14 35.51 15.80 12.37
CA SER A 14 36.29 16.62 11.45
C SER A 14 36.34 18.06 11.99
N THR A 15 37.56 18.41 12.40
CA THR A 15 38.01 19.76 12.72
C THR A 15 38.29 20.49 11.41
N THR A 16 37.68 21.65 11.21
CA THR A 16 38.30 22.75 10.49
C THR A 16 37.97 24.03 11.27
N PRO A 17 38.96 24.76 11.80
CA PRO A 17 38.75 26.09 12.33
C PRO A 17 38.48 27.01 11.14
N ASP A 18 37.23 27.42 10.95
CA ASP A 18 36.90 28.46 9.98
C ASP A 18 36.92 29.82 10.70
N ASP A 19 37.79 30.66 10.15
CA ASP A 19 38.29 31.92 10.65
C ASP A 19 37.19 32.99 10.59
N GLY A 20 37.15 33.86 11.59
CA GLY A 20 36.27 35.00 11.60
C GLY A 20 36.71 36.03 10.56
N THR A 21 36.26 35.87 9.32
CA THR A 21 36.27 36.94 8.31
C THR A 21 34.85 37.35 7.95
N PRO A 22 34.40 38.55 8.35
CA PRO A 22 33.25 39.18 7.73
C PRO A 22 33.68 39.74 6.36
N ASN A 23 32.85 39.49 5.35
CA ASN A 23 32.78 40.20 4.06
C ASN A 23 33.62 39.65 2.90
N GLU A 24 32.94 38.97 1.97
CA GLU A 24 33.32 38.97 0.57
C GLU A 24 32.08 39.08 -0.32
N GLN A 25 31.72 40.33 -0.63
CA GLN A 25 31.51 40.78 -2.01
C GLN A 25 30.70 39.83 -2.92
N ASN A 26 29.36 39.93 -2.91
CA ASN A 26 28.54 39.53 -4.07
C ASN A 26 27.76 40.73 -4.63
N PRO A 27 28.38 41.54 -5.50
CA PRO A 27 27.73 42.67 -6.16
C PRO A 27 27.19 42.23 -7.53
N ASP A 28 25.87 42.40 -7.72
CA ASP A 28 25.16 42.45 -9.00
C ASP A 28 25.08 41.19 -9.90
N GLY A 29 23.86 40.68 -10.07
CA GLY A 29 23.48 40.15 -11.40
C GLY A 29 22.46 39.01 -11.43
N ILE A 30 21.18 39.38 -11.56
CA ILE A 30 20.08 38.57 -12.11
C ILE A 30 19.44 37.56 -11.14
N ALA A 31 18.33 38.02 -10.55
CA ALA A 31 17.36 37.17 -9.88
C ALA A 31 16.88 36.01 -10.79
N PRO A 32 16.75 34.76 -10.31
CA PRO A 32 16.18 33.66 -11.09
C PRO A 32 14.65 33.77 -11.13
N ARG A 33 14.09 34.88 -11.61
CA ARG A 33 12.64 35.10 -11.73
C ARG A 33 12.01 34.30 -12.87
N ALA A 34 12.79 33.90 -13.88
CA ALA A 34 12.33 33.08 -14.99
C ALA A 34 11.92 31.65 -14.56
N ARG A 35 12.52 31.08 -13.49
CA ARG A 35 12.26 29.70 -13.05
C ARG A 35 10.97 29.53 -12.22
N ARG A 36 10.44 30.62 -11.63
CA ARG A 36 9.21 30.57 -10.81
C ARG A 36 7.94 30.39 -11.65
N ARG A 37 7.92 30.94 -12.87
CA ARG A 37 6.72 30.93 -13.74
C ARG A 37 6.42 29.53 -14.31
N ASP A 38 7.47 28.74 -14.55
CA ASP A 38 7.33 27.38 -15.09
C ASP A 38 6.90 26.35 -14.03
N LYS A 39 7.27 26.58 -12.76
CA LYS A 39 6.89 25.70 -11.64
C LYS A 39 5.37 25.73 -11.40
N ALA A 40 4.76 26.91 -11.42
CA ALA A 40 3.31 27.08 -11.26
C ALA A 40 2.49 26.39 -12.37
N LYS A 41 3.00 26.41 -13.61
CA LYS A 41 2.34 25.75 -14.75
C LYS A 41 2.52 24.23 -14.74
N ARG A 42 3.65 23.73 -14.20
CA ARG A 42 3.92 22.30 -14.03
C ARG A 42 3.10 21.69 -12.89
N ASP A 43 2.89 22.43 -11.81
CA ASP A 43 2.08 21.97 -10.66
C ASP A 43 0.59 21.89 -11.01
N SER A 44 0.08 22.82 -11.84
CA SER A 44 -1.32 22.78 -12.33
C SER A 44 -1.60 21.59 -13.26
N ARG A 45 -0.63 21.18 -14.08
CA ARG A 45 -0.77 19.98 -14.94
C ARG A 45 -0.78 18.68 -14.12
N LYS A 46 0.01 18.63 -13.03
CA LYS A 46 -0.01 17.51 -12.08
C LYS A 46 -1.32 17.44 -11.31
N LEU A 47 -1.86 18.59 -10.90
CA LEU A 47 -3.16 18.68 -10.25
C LEU A 47 -4.30 18.22 -11.19
N GLY A 48 -4.26 18.64 -12.46
CA GLY A 48 -5.22 18.17 -13.47
C GLY A 48 -5.19 16.66 -13.69
N MET A 49 -4.02 16.04 -13.64
CA MET A 49 -3.87 14.59 -13.73
C MET A 49 -4.47 13.86 -12.51
N PHE A 50 -4.43 14.47 -11.32
CA PHE A 50 -5.14 13.99 -10.11
C PHE A 50 -6.66 14.14 -10.24
N CYS A 51 -7.15 15.29 -10.72
CA CYS A 51 -8.59 15.50 -10.93
C CYS A 51 -9.17 14.50 -11.93
N ILE A 52 -8.42 14.16 -12.98
CA ILE A 52 -8.82 13.13 -13.95
C ILE A 52 -8.89 11.73 -13.31
N GLN A 53 -7.94 11.40 -12.42
CA GLN A 53 -7.99 10.13 -11.69
C GLN A 53 -9.16 10.07 -10.70
N LEU A 54 -9.47 11.19 -10.04
CA LEU A 54 -10.65 11.28 -9.17
C LEU A 54 -11.94 11.16 -9.97
N ALA A 55 -12.00 11.82 -11.13
CA ALA A 55 -13.13 11.74 -12.05
C ALA A 55 -13.30 10.31 -12.60
N PHE A 56 -12.21 9.58 -12.82
CA PHE A 56 -12.28 8.17 -13.20
C PHE A 56 -12.91 7.32 -12.09
N LEU A 57 -12.46 7.47 -10.83
CA LEU A 57 -13.05 6.77 -9.68
C LEU A 57 -14.54 7.13 -9.51
N ALA A 58 -14.88 8.41 -9.62
CA ALA A 58 -16.26 8.89 -9.59
C ALA A 58 -17.10 8.32 -10.74
N GLY A 59 -16.51 8.19 -11.94
CA GLY A 59 -17.13 7.58 -13.10
C GLY A 59 -17.44 6.10 -12.88
N VAL A 60 -16.50 5.33 -12.31
CA VAL A 60 -16.74 3.92 -11.95
C VAL A 60 -17.86 3.80 -10.91
N CYS A 61 -17.87 4.66 -9.89
CA CYS A 61 -18.96 4.70 -8.90
C CYS A 61 -20.32 5.05 -9.54
N TYR A 62 -20.34 6.00 -10.47
CA TYR A 62 -21.57 6.38 -11.19
C TYR A 62 -22.09 5.23 -12.05
N VAL A 63 -21.20 4.55 -12.79
CA VAL A 63 -21.55 3.36 -13.58
C VAL A 63 -22.04 2.24 -12.66
N GLY A 64 -21.35 1.98 -11.54
CA GLY A 64 -21.78 0.97 -10.57
C GLY A 64 -23.14 1.25 -9.94
N ASN A 65 -23.45 2.53 -9.69
CA ASN A 65 -24.77 2.93 -9.22
C ASN A 65 -25.84 2.81 -10.31
N ALA A 66 -25.53 3.17 -11.56
CA ALA A 66 -26.45 3.02 -12.70
C ALA A 66 -26.75 1.54 -13.00
N VAL A 67 -25.75 0.67 -12.88
CA VAL A 67 -25.90 -0.79 -13.02
C VAL A 67 -26.74 -1.34 -11.86
N SER A 68 -26.46 -0.93 -10.62
CA SER A 68 -27.26 -1.31 -9.44
C SER A 68 -28.73 -0.90 -9.59
N ALA A 69 -29.00 0.32 -10.10
CA ALA A 69 -30.36 0.80 -10.35
C ALA A 69 -31.08 0.05 -11.49
N SER A 70 -30.34 -0.54 -12.43
CA SER A 70 -30.88 -1.36 -13.51
C SER A 70 -31.18 -2.80 -13.08
N LEU A 71 -30.59 -3.25 -11.97
CA LEU A 71 -30.89 -4.54 -11.37
C LEU A 71 -32.07 -4.41 -10.38
N PRO A 72 -33.12 -5.24 -10.46
CA PRO A 72 -34.27 -5.22 -9.57
C PRO A 72 -33.98 -5.72 -8.14
N ILE A 73 -32.70 -5.89 -7.78
CA ILE A 73 -32.22 -6.42 -6.50
C ILE A 73 -31.67 -5.26 -5.69
N ALA A 74 -32.06 -5.12 -4.41
CA ALA A 74 -31.63 -4.06 -3.51
C ALA A 74 -30.16 -4.22 -3.05
N ILE A 75 -29.22 -4.26 -3.99
CA ILE A 75 -27.78 -4.23 -3.69
C ILE A 75 -27.34 -2.76 -3.70
N PRO A 76 -26.81 -2.22 -2.59
CA PRO A 76 -26.29 -0.85 -2.56
C PRO A 76 -25.24 -0.63 -3.65
N GLY A 77 -25.35 0.47 -4.39
CA GLY A 77 -24.44 0.81 -5.49
C GLY A 77 -22.95 0.79 -5.13
N ASN A 78 -22.60 1.00 -3.84
CA ASN A 78 -21.22 0.88 -3.35
C ASN A 78 -20.61 -0.50 -3.60
N ILE A 79 -21.38 -1.58 -3.36
CA ILE A 79 -20.87 -2.96 -3.52
C ILE A 79 -20.67 -3.25 -5.01
N CYS A 80 -21.61 -2.84 -5.87
CA CYS A 80 -21.48 -2.96 -7.32
C CYS A 80 -20.26 -2.20 -7.85
N SER A 81 -20.00 -1.00 -7.33
CA SER A 81 -18.83 -0.19 -7.73
C SER A 81 -17.51 -0.86 -7.35
N MET A 82 -17.43 -1.46 -6.16
CA MET A 82 -16.27 -2.24 -5.72
C MET A 82 -16.06 -3.49 -6.57
N ALA A 83 -17.13 -4.21 -6.89
CA ALA A 83 -17.06 -5.40 -7.74
C ALA A 83 -16.65 -5.06 -9.19
N ILE A 84 -17.21 -3.99 -9.76
CA ILE A 84 -16.83 -3.50 -11.09
C ILE A 84 -15.36 -3.12 -11.12
N LEU A 85 -14.89 -2.32 -10.15
CA LEU A 85 -13.48 -1.93 -10.07
C LEU A 85 -12.56 -3.17 -9.98
N LEU A 86 -12.97 -4.18 -9.20
CA LEU A 86 -12.24 -5.44 -9.06
C LEU A 86 -12.15 -6.21 -10.39
N VAL A 87 -13.26 -6.36 -11.12
CA VAL A 87 -13.27 -7.04 -12.43
C VAL A 87 -12.39 -6.29 -13.44
N LEU A 88 -12.51 -4.97 -13.45
CA LEU A 88 -11.73 -4.06 -14.28
C LEU A 88 -10.22 -4.14 -13.99
N LEU A 89 -9.85 -4.34 -12.72
CA LEU A 89 -8.47 -4.55 -12.28
C LEU A 89 -7.96 -5.95 -12.68
N ILE A 90 -8.76 -7.00 -12.49
CA ILE A 90 -8.41 -8.38 -12.89
C ILE A 90 -8.22 -8.49 -14.41
N SER A 91 -9.02 -7.79 -15.21
CA SER A 91 -8.87 -7.76 -16.66
C SER A 91 -7.58 -7.08 -17.13
N GLY A 92 -6.82 -6.40 -16.26
CA GLY A 92 -5.55 -5.76 -16.60
C GLY A 92 -5.65 -4.57 -17.56
N ILE A 93 -6.88 -4.14 -17.88
CA ILE A 93 -7.17 -3.05 -18.82
C ILE A 93 -6.83 -1.68 -18.20
N ILE A 94 -6.82 -1.60 -16.87
CA ILE A 94 -6.56 -0.36 -16.15
C ILE A 94 -5.18 -0.40 -15.54
N ALA A 95 -4.41 0.66 -15.80
CA ALA A 95 -3.16 0.91 -15.12
C ALA A 95 -3.43 1.02 -13.61
N GLU A 96 -3.07 -0.03 -12.87
CA GLU A 96 -3.05 -0.09 -11.41
C GLU A 96 -2.37 1.14 -10.78
N GLU A 97 -1.39 1.71 -11.48
CA GLU A 97 -0.70 2.95 -11.11
C GLU A 97 -1.66 4.15 -10.95
N LYS A 98 -2.70 4.26 -11.80
CA LYS A 98 -3.69 5.35 -11.73
C LYS A 98 -4.60 5.22 -10.51
N ILE A 99 -4.96 3.99 -10.14
CA ILE A 99 -5.80 3.72 -8.96
C ILE A 99 -4.96 3.81 -7.69
N ALA A 100 -3.71 3.34 -7.70
CA ALA A 100 -2.82 3.41 -6.55
C ALA A 100 -2.59 4.86 -6.10
N LEU A 101 -2.42 5.81 -7.04
CA LEU A 101 -2.22 7.22 -6.71
C LEU A 101 -3.44 7.83 -6.00
N ILE A 102 -4.66 7.58 -6.51
CA ILE A 102 -5.90 8.11 -5.92
C ILE A 102 -6.20 7.44 -4.57
N SER A 103 -6.00 6.13 -4.46
CA SER A 103 -6.23 5.37 -3.23
C SER A 103 -5.29 5.81 -2.11
N ASN A 104 -4.00 6.03 -2.40
CA ASN A 104 -3.05 6.56 -1.42
C ASN A 104 -3.43 7.97 -0.95
N PHE A 105 -3.95 8.81 -1.86
CA PHE A 105 -4.45 10.14 -1.50
C PHE A 105 -5.69 10.06 -0.60
N LEU A 106 -6.71 9.25 -0.97
CA LEU A 106 -7.91 9.06 -0.16
C LEU A 106 -7.59 8.46 1.21
N LEU A 107 -6.69 7.47 1.26
CA LEU A 107 -6.22 6.85 2.51
C LEU A 107 -5.51 7.87 3.42
N LYS A 108 -4.69 8.75 2.83
CA LYS A 108 -4.01 9.83 3.57
C LYS A 108 -5.00 10.80 4.23
N TYR A 109 -6.11 11.10 3.56
CA TYR A 109 -7.17 11.98 4.08
C TYR A 109 -8.36 11.22 4.70
N MET A 110 -8.24 9.92 4.91
CA MET A 110 -9.30 9.08 5.49
C MET A 110 -9.77 9.57 6.87
N PRO A 111 -8.90 10.00 7.81
CA PRO A 111 -9.34 10.51 9.11
C PRO A 111 -10.23 11.76 8.98
N PHE A 112 -9.98 12.60 7.98
CA PHE A 112 -10.79 13.79 7.73
C PHE A 112 -12.23 13.45 7.32
N PHE A 113 -12.43 12.35 6.57
CA PHE A 113 -13.78 11.86 6.24
C PHE A 113 -14.47 11.17 7.42
N PHE A 114 -13.69 10.61 8.35
CA PHE A 114 -14.24 9.98 9.54
C PHE A 114 -14.71 10.95 10.61
N ILE A 115 -14.11 12.14 10.72
CA ILE A 115 -14.53 13.13 11.73
C ILE A 115 -16.01 13.53 11.55
N PRO A 116 -16.49 13.97 10.37
CA PRO A 116 -17.89 14.34 10.18
C PRO A 116 -18.86 13.17 10.38
N ALA A 117 -18.50 11.99 9.88
CA ALA A 117 -19.30 10.78 10.05
C ALA A 117 -19.38 10.36 11.53
N GLY A 118 -18.26 10.44 12.25
CA GLY A 118 -18.18 10.17 13.69
C GLY A 118 -19.02 11.15 14.50
N VAL A 119 -18.92 12.45 14.23
CA VAL A 119 -19.73 13.48 14.89
C VAL A 119 -21.22 13.24 14.67
N THR A 120 -21.62 12.85 13.45
CA THR A 120 -23.01 12.48 13.14
C THR A 120 -23.49 11.34 14.05
N ILE A 121 -22.67 10.32 14.26
CA ILE A 121 -22.98 9.20 15.16
C ILE A 121 -23.01 9.65 16.62
N LEU A 122 -22.06 10.50 17.05
CA LEU A 122 -22.00 11.04 18.42
C LEU A 122 -23.29 11.78 18.80
N THR A 123 -23.87 12.56 17.89
CA THR A 123 -25.15 13.24 18.13
C THR A 123 -26.33 12.28 18.29
N SER A 124 -26.20 11.05 17.80
CA SER A 124 -27.23 9.99 17.89
C SER A 124 -27.01 9.01 19.06
N LEU A 125 -25.89 9.13 19.80
CA LEU A 125 -25.60 8.31 21.00
C LEU A 125 -26.67 8.37 22.11
N PRO A 126 -27.31 9.52 22.43
CA PRO A 126 -28.32 9.56 23.49
C PRO A 126 -29.54 8.66 23.20
N LEU A 127 -29.82 8.33 21.93
CA LEU A 127 -30.89 7.39 21.57
C LEU A 127 -30.53 5.92 21.92
N ILE A 128 -29.25 5.65 22.20
CA ILE A 128 -28.68 4.31 22.34
C ILE A 128 -28.16 4.05 23.78
N GLU A 129 -28.16 5.05 24.66
CA GLU A 129 -27.59 4.97 26.02
C GLU A 129 -28.08 3.75 26.83
N GLY A 130 -29.35 3.35 26.69
CA GLY A 130 -29.89 2.17 27.37
C GLY A 130 -29.42 0.80 26.84
N ARG A 131 -28.68 0.76 25.73
CA ARG A 131 -28.28 -0.47 25.01
C ARG A 131 -26.78 -0.60 24.79
N ILE A 132 -25.97 0.32 25.32
CA ILE A 132 -24.50 0.29 25.27
C ILE A 132 -23.88 -1.08 25.58
N PRO A 133 -24.28 -1.83 26.64
CA PRO A 133 -23.68 -3.13 26.93
C PRO A 133 -23.97 -4.17 25.84
N GLN A 134 -25.13 -4.11 25.17
CA GLN A 134 -25.45 -5.01 24.06
C GLN A 134 -24.61 -4.69 22.83
N PHE A 135 -24.40 -3.40 22.53
CA PHE A 135 -23.49 -2.98 21.46
C PHE A 135 -22.05 -3.40 21.72
N LEU A 136 -21.56 -3.24 22.95
CA LEU A 136 -20.21 -3.67 23.33
C LEU A 136 -20.02 -5.17 23.13
N LEU A 137 -21.00 -5.97 23.57
CA LEU A 137 -20.99 -7.43 23.41
C LEU A 137 -20.99 -7.82 21.93
N VAL A 138 -21.86 -7.20 21.12
CA VAL A 138 -21.90 -7.44 19.67
C VAL A 138 -20.57 -7.06 19.01
N CYS A 139 -19.99 -5.89 19.33
CA CYS A 139 -18.69 -5.45 18.81
C CYS A 139 -17.58 -6.44 19.16
N LEU A 140 -17.51 -6.90 20.40
CA LEU A 140 -16.52 -7.89 20.84
C LEU A 140 -16.71 -9.21 20.09
N LEU A 141 -17.95 -9.70 20.01
CA LEU A 141 -18.30 -10.93 19.32
C LEU A 141 -17.93 -10.86 17.83
N THR A 142 -18.29 -9.77 17.14
CA THR A 142 -17.95 -9.57 15.73
C THR A 142 -16.44 -9.45 15.52
N THR A 143 -15.73 -8.82 16.45
CA THR A 143 -14.26 -8.70 16.38
C THR A 143 -13.62 -10.08 16.47
N VAL A 144 -14.06 -10.92 17.41
CA VAL A 144 -13.60 -12.29 17.53
C VAL A 144 -13.92 -13.08 16.26
N ILE A 145 -15.15 -13.01 15.76
CA ILE A 145 -15.57 -13.72 14.53
C ILE A 145 -14.74 -13.28 13.31
N VAL A 146 -14.55 -11.98 13.09
CA VAL A 146 -13.75 -11.44 11.99
C VAL A 146 -12.29 -11.87 12.11
N PHE A 147 -11.74 -11.87 13.33
CA PHE A 147 -10.37 -12.31 13.57
C PHE A 147 -10.19 -13.80 13.30
N LEU A 148 -11.13 -14.65 13.75
CA LEU A 148 -11.13 -16.07 13.40
C LEU A 148 -11.26 -16.29 11.88
N ALA A 149 -12.19 -15.61 11.21
CA ALA A 149 -12.39 -15.73 9.77
C ALA A 149 -11.14 -15.33 8.98
N THR A 150 -10.50 -14.23 9.39
CA THR A 150 -9.25 -13.75 8.79
C THR A 150 -8.12 -14.75 9.05
N SER A 151 -7.97 -15.22 10.29
CA SER A 151 -6.95 -16.21 10.67
C SER A 151 -7.11 -17.51 9.88
N ILE A 152 -8.32 -18.06 9.78
CA ILE A 152 -8.61 -19.27 9.00
C ILE A 152 -8.24 -19.06 7.53
N THR A 153 -8.59 -17.90 6.96
CA THR A 153 -8.29 -17.57 5.57
C THR A 153 -6.78 -17.49 5.32
N VAL A 154 -6.04 -16.80 6.19
CA VAL A 154 -4.58 -16.70 6.11
C VAL A 154 -3.91 -18.06 6.28
N VAL A 155 -4.37 -18.88 7.23
CA VAL A 155 -3.84 -20.23 7.45
C VAL A 155 -4.12 -21.12 6.24
N LEU A 156 -5.33 -21.07 5.68
CA LEU A 156 -5.71 -21.83 4.48
C LEU A 156 -4.83 -21.44 3.29
N VAL A 157 -4.65 -20.15 3.02
CA VAL A 157 -3.81 -19.64 1.93
C VAL A 157 -2.36 -20.04 2.14
N THR A 158 -1.82 -19.90 3.36
CA THR A 158 -0.44 -20.25 3.67
C THR A 158 -0.20 -21.76 3.55
N ARG A 159 -1.16 -22.60 3.96
CA ARG A 159 -1.13 -24.05 3.75
C ARG A 159 -1.12 -24.38 2.27
N LEU A 160 -2.04 -23.81 1.49
CA LEU A 160 -2.12 -24.00 0.04
C LEU A 160 -0.82 -23.61 -0.67
N GLN A 161 -0.23 -22.46 -0.31
CA GLN A 161 1.06 -22.05 -0.86
C GLN A 161 2.16 -23.08 -0.55
N LYS A 162 2.26 -23.58 0.69
CA LYS A 162 3.22 -24.63 1.04
C LYS A 162 3.01 -25.92 0.23
N TYR A 163 1.76 -26.34 0.01
CA TYR A 163 1.46 -27.49 -0.84
C TYR A 163 1.87 -27.27 -2.30
N VAL A 164 1.64 -26.07 -2.84
CA VAL A 164 2.02 -25.72 -4.21
C VAL A 164 3.55 -25.65 -4.38
N HIS A 165 4.26 -25.07 -3.40
CA HIS A 165 5.73 -24.99 -3.42
C HIS A 165 6.40 -26.35 -3.25
N ALA A 166 5.89 -27.23 -2.39
CA ALA A 166 6.40 -28.61 -2.27
C ALA A 166 6.25 -29.39 -3.58
N LYS A 167 5.15 -29.18 -4.32
CA LYS A 167 4.91 -29.81 -5.62
C LYS A 167 5.80 -29.23 -6.75
N ARG A 168 6.15 -27.94 -6.68
CA ARG A 168 7.11 -27.31 -7.60
C ARG A 168 8.53 -27.80 -7.33
N ALA A 169 8.98 -27.83 -6.07
CA ALA A 169 10.29 -28.34 -5.70
C ALA A 169 10.54 -29.78 -6.18
N GLY A 170 9.53 -30.65 -6.10
CA GLY A 170 9.62 -32.01 -6.63
C GLY A 170 9.68 -32.09 -8.16
N ARG A 171 9.01 -31.16 -8.87
CA ARG A 171 9.11 -31.04 -10.35
C ARG A 171 10.47 -30.53 -10.76
N ASP A 172 11.03 -29.56 -10.04
CA ASP A 172 12.33 -28.97 -10.32
C ASP A 172 13.45 -29.98 -10.06
N ALA A 173 13.35 -30.77 -8.98
CA ALA A 173 14.25 -31.89 -8.69
C ALA A 173 14.15 -33.01 -9.74
N ARG A 174 12.94 -33.33 -10.23
CA ARG A 174 12.75 -34.27 -11.34
C ARG A 174 13.30 -33.73 -12.65
N LEU A 175 13.15 -32.43 -12.92
CA LEU A 175 13.69 -31.80 -14.11
C LEU A 175 15.22 -31.85 -14.08
N ALA A 176 15.82 -31.50 -12.94
CA ALA A 176 17.26 -31.61 -12.71
C ALA A 176 17.78 -33.04 -12.91
N ALA A 177 17.07 -34.05 -12.36
CA ALA A 177 17.44 -35.46 -12.54
C ALA A 177 17.33 -35.96 -13.99
N VAL A 178 16.38 -35.43 -14.77
CA VAL A 178 16.25 -35.74 -16.20
C VAL A 178 17.34 -35.05 -17.02
N PHE A 179 17.70 -33.81 -16.67
CA PHE A 179 18.79 -33.07 -17.31
C PHE A 179 20.16 -33.69 -17.01
N THR A 180 20.40 -34.17 -15.79
CA THR A 180 21.63 -34.89 -15.44
C THR A 180 21.74 -36.23 -16.16
N LEU A 181 20.63 -36.95 -16.37
CA LEU A 181 20.63 -38.18 -17.17
C LEU A 181 20.93 -37.92 -18.66
N LYS A 182 20.60 -36.74 -19.17
CA LYS A 182 20.87 -36.37 -20.57
C LYS A 182 22.31 -35.87 -20.82
N GLY A 183 23.18 -35.88 -19.81
CA GLY A 183 24.62 -35.69 -20.00
C GLY A 183 25.00 -34.44 -20.79
N ASP A 184 24.41 -33.28 -20.46
CA ASP A 184 24.85 -32.00 -21.02
C ASP A 184 25.78 -31.29 -20.00
N PRO A 185 27.11 -31.25 -20.25
CA PRO A 185 28.12 -30.77 -19.29
C PRO A 185 28.17 -29.23 -19.13
N ARG A 186 27.06 -28.49 -19.30
CA ARG A 186 27.04 -27.01 -19.24
C ARG A 186 26.38 -26.39 -18.01
N VAL A 187 25.99 -27.18 -17.00
CA VAL A 187 25.35 -26.66 -15.77
C VAL A 187 26.14 -27.03 -14.50
N ALA A 188 27.47 -27.06 -14.61
CA ALA A 188 28.36 -27.20 -13.45
C ALA A 188 29.02 -25.88 -13.03
N GLN A 189 28.67 -24.75 -13.66
CA GLN A 189 29.33 -23.45 -13.44
C GLN A 189 28.48 -22.35 -12.79
N ASP A 190 27.19 -22.56 -12.53
CA ASP A 190 26.35 -21.58 -11.81
C ASP A 190 26.11 -21.96 -10.34
N THR A 191 27.11 -22.59 -9.71
CA THR A 191 27.23 -22.58 -8.24
C THR A 191 28.27 -21.52 -7.85
N PRO A 192 27.88 -20.27 -7.55
CA PRO A 192 28.71 -19.45 -6.71
C PRO A 192 28.53 -19.93 -5.27
N ALA A 193 29.62 -20.50 -4.75
CA ALA A 193 29.85 -20.61 -3.34
C ALA A 193 29.86 -19.21 -2.72
N ASP A 194 28.73 -18.72 -2.20
CA ASP A 194 28.74 -17.70 -1.15
C ASP A 194 27.36 -17.60 -0.46
N THR A 195 27.24 -18.14 0.74
CA THR A 195 26.59 -17.54 1.93
C THR A 195 26.73 -18.55 3.08
N THR A 196 27.97 -18.93 3.38
CA THR A 196 28.34 -19.51 4.68
C THR A 196 29.52 -18.70 5.18
N ARG A 197 29.28 -17.43 5.53
CA ARG A 197 30.05 -16.62 6.49
C ARG A 197 29.58 -15.16 6.46
N GLU A 198 28.69 -14.83 7.38
CA GLU A 198 28.58 -13.57 8.14
C GLU A 198 27.26 -13.68 8.92
N GLY A 199 27.15 -13.66 10.26
CA GLY A 199 28.02 -13.60 11.43
C GLY A 199 27.06 -13.87 12.62
N ALA A 200 27.41 -14.77 13.54
CA ALA A 200 27.99 -14.42 14.83
C ALA A 200 27.06 -13.54 15.70
#